data_AF-A0A9P7QVW8-F1
#
_entry.id   AF-A0A9P7QVW8-F1
#
_cell.length_a   1.000
_cell.length_b   1.000
_cell.length_c   1.000
_cell.angle_alpha   90.00
_cell.angle_beta   90.00
_cell.angle_gamma   90.00
#
_symmetry.space_group_name_H-M   'P 1'
#
loop_
_entity.id
_entity.type
_entity.pdbx_description
1 polymer ?
#
loop_
_entity_poly.entity_id
_entity_poly.type
_entity_poly.pdbx_seq_one_letter_code
_entity_poly.pdbx_strand_id
1 'polypeptide(L)'
;MPGCPAVLCSSLLPHQHLESFLVQPLHGRTLVSLTNTEHSQSKKPITMSAQVPTNFNAQEADNLEDIEKQFAVKVVQHMETYWKILEKVKGSTLRLTKIDDEIYEHLKTDFPEFDPAATINEDEMKSKSGKERWRKFMMAYEKKIDDYNFGTMVRASPKFEYGQNEVIFAPRMQFYAIEIARNRNGLNDWIYEKAQAAKSS
;
A
#
# COMPACT_ATOMS: atom_id res chain seq x y z
N MET A 1 24.09 -5.80 -37.15
CA MET A 1 24.22 -4.72 -36.13
C MET A 1 25.29 -3.76 -36.61
N PRO A 2 25.24 -2.44 -36.34
CA PRO A 2 24.39 -1.72 -35.37
C PRO A 2 23.54 -0.61 -36.06
N GLY A 3 22.64 0.14 -35.42
CA GLY A 3 22.28 0.23 -34.02
C GLY A 3 21.04 1.13 -33.82
N CYS A 4 20.36 0.94 -32.69
CA CYS A 4 19.41 1.89 -32.12
C CYS A 4 20.07 3.23 -31.82
N PRO A 5 19.24 4.29 -31.66
CA PRO A 5 19.42 5.16 -30.52
C PRO A 5 18.15 5.28 -29.68
N ALA A 6 18.38 5.21 -28.38
CA ALA A 6 17.45 5.52 -27.30
C ALA A 6 17.34 7.03 -27.11
N VAL A 7 16.12 7.52 -26.89
CA VAL A 7 15.76 8.79 -26.25
C VAL A 7 14.27 8.65 -25.88
N LEU A 8 13.71 9.00 -24.71
CA LEU A 8 14.11 9.88 -23.62
C LEU A 8 13.44 9.38 -22.31
N CYS A 9 14.21 9.46 -21.24
CA CYS A 9 13.78 9.54 -19.84
C CYS A 9 12.89 10.78 -19.62
N SER A 10 11.80 10.69 -18.84
CA SER A 10 11.52 11.54 -17.66
C SER A 10 10.04 11.47 -17.24
N SER A 11 9.76 10.71 -16.18
CA SER A 11 8.71 11.02 -15.19
C SER A 11 8.87 10.07 -14.00
N LEU A 12 10.03 10.23 -13.34
CA LEU A 12 10.22 9.76 -11.98
C LEU A 12 9.27 10.58 -11.10
N LEU A 13 8.11 10.02 -10.75
CA LEU A 13 7.33 10.54 -9.63
C LEU A 13 8.19 10.39 -8.37
N PRO A 14 8.44 11.48 -7.63
CA PRO A 14 9.39 11.48 -6.53
C PRO A 14 8.76 10.76 -5.34
N HIS A 15 9.24 9.55 -5.12
CA HIS A 15 8.96 8.68 -3.96
C HIS A 15 9.37 9.29 -2.59
N GLN A 16 9.74 10.58 -2.55
CA GLN A 16 10.30 11.28 -1.39
C GLN A 16 9.31 12.23 -0.70
N HIS A 17 8.16 12.56 -1.31
CA HIS A 17 7.22 13.54 -0.72
C HIS A 17 6.11 12.92 0.14
N LEU A 18 5.86 11.61 0.01
CA LEU A 18 4.83 10.90 0.80
C LEU A 18 5.30 10.52 2.21
N GLU A 19 6.61 10.35 2.41
CA GLU A 19 7.21 10.05 3.72
C GLU A 19 7.07 11.23 4.70
N SER A 20 7.10 12.48 4.20
CA SER A 20 7.05 13.67 5.05
C SER A 20 5.62 14.08 5.47
N PHE A 21 4.59 13.67 4.73
CA PHE A 21 3.21 14.08 5.00
C PHE A 21 2.51 13.21 6.07
N LEU A 22 2.91 11.94 6.21
CA LEU A 22 2.30 11.00 7.17
C LEU A 22 2.97 11.01 8.56
N VAL A 23 4.08 11.73 8.72
CA VAL A 23 4.83 11.83 9.97
C VAL A 23 4.64 13.22 10.59
N GLN A 24 3.42 13.52 11.04
CA GLN A 24 3.21 14.58 12.01
C GLN A 24 2.98 13.96 13.39
N PRO A 25 3.76 14.35 14.40
CA PRO A 25 3.67 13.73 15.71
C PRO A 25 2.38 14.14 16.42
N LEU A 26 1.62 13.15 16.91
CA LEU A 26 0.47 13.34 17.80
C LEU A 26 0.94 13.83 19.18
N HIS A 27 1.34 15.09 19.30
CA HIS A 27 1.55 15.73 20.60
C HIS A 27 0.38 16.65 20.93
N GLY A 28 -0.42 16.20 21.90
CA GLY A 28 -1.15 17.04 22.84
C GLY A 28 -2.19 17.98 22.24
N ARG A 29 -3.41 17.48 22.01
CA ARG A 29 -4.60 18.35 22.05
C ARG A 29 -5.58 17.84 23.08
N THR A 30 -5.62 18.59 24.17
CA THR A 30 -6.58 18.58 25.26
C THR A 30 -8.02 18.54 24.74
N LEU A 31 -8.80 17.66 25.37
CA LEU A 31 -10.23 17.54 25.25
C LEU A 31 -10.91 18.83 25.77
N VAL A 32 -11.57 19.59 24.91
CA VAL A 32 -12.53 20.62 25.33
C VAL A 32 -13.86 20.38 24.61
N SER A 33 -14.86 20.19 25.46
CA SER A 33 -16.25 19.93 25.18
C SER A 33 -16.96 21.11 24.51
N LEU A 34 -17.78 20.78 23.52
CA LEU A 34 -19.09 21.35 23.14
C LEU A 34 -19.49 22.69 23.78
N THR A 35 -19.72 23.70 22.94
CA THR A 35 -21.01 24.45 22.90
C THR A 35 -21.23 25.10 21.53
N ASN A 36 -22.49 25.05 21.10
CA ASN A 36 -23.05 25.52 19.84
C ASN A 36 -22.91 27.03 19.63
N THR A 37 -22.82 27.47 18.37
CA THR A 37 -23.53 28.67 17.86
C THR A 37 -23.71 28.52 16.34
N GLU A 38 -24.90 28.86 15.87
CA GLU A 38 -25.55 28.43 14.63
C GLU A 38 -25.27 29.29 13.38
N HIS A 39 -25.91 28.85 12.28
CA HIS A 39 -26.28 29.54 11.03
C HIS A 39 -25.18 29.62 9.95
N SER A 40 -25.37 29.17 8.71
CA SER A 40 -26.61 29.06 7.93
C SER A 40 -26.51 27.93 6.90
N GLN A 41 -27.56 27.11 6.82
CA GLN A 41 -27.74 26.09 5.80
C GLN A 41 -28.08 26.72 4.46
N SER A 42 -27.38 26.30 3.39
CA SER A 42 -27.97 26.22 2.06
C SER A 42 -28.09 24.75 1.67
N LYS A 43 -29.30 24.21 1.84
CA LYS A 43 -29.69 22.88 1.38
C LYS A 43 -29.62 22.81 -0.15
N LYS A 44 -28.82 21.89 -0.69
CA LYS A 44 -29.09 21.25 -1.99
C LYS A 44 -28.81 19.74 -1.88
N PRO A 45 -29.68 18.87 -2.42
CA PRO A 45 -29.66 17.44 -2.16
C PRO A 45 -28.54 16.73 -2.93
N ILE A 46 -28.02 15.67 -2.30
CA ILE A 46 -27.06 14.72 -2.87
C ILE A 46 -27.74 13.99 -4.03
N THR A 47 -27.21 14.17 -5.24
CA THR A 47 -27.53 13.33 -6.40
C THR A 47 -26.31 12.50 -6.75
N MET A 48 -26.39 11.20 -6.48
CA MET A 48 -25.46 10.17 -6.96
C MET A 48 -25.51 10.14 -8.50
N SER A 49 -24.49 10.67 -9.19
CA SER A 49 -24.09 10.37 -10.58
C SER A 49 -22.96 11.31 -11.02
N ALA A 50 -21.71 11.03 -10.63
CA ALA A 50 -20.56 11.73 -11.21
C ALA A 50 -20.16 11.03 -12.52
N GLN A 51 -20.80 11.42 -13.62
CA GLN A 51 -20.32 11.15 -14.96
C GLN A 51 -19.02 11.91 -15.17
N VAL A 52 -17.99 11.25 -15.73
CA VAL A 52 -16.71 11.87 -16.06
C VAL A 52 -16.98 12.99 -17.07
N PRO A 53 -16.65 14.27 -16.78
CA PRO A 53 -16.82 15.35 -17.74
C PRO A 53 -15.97 15.09 -18.98
N THR A 54 -16.54 15.28 -20.16
CA THR A 54 -15.90 15.06 -21.47
C THR A 54 -14.74 16.02 -21.78
N ASN A 55 -14.36 16.89 -20.84
CA ASN A 55 -13.32 17.90 -20.95
C ASN A 55 -12.29 17.81 -19.81
N PHE A 56 -11.94 16.59 -19.39
CA PHE A 56 -10.87 16.38 -18.42
C PHE A 56 -9.51 16.68 -19.07
N ASN A 57 -8.90 17.81 -18.73
CA ASN A 57 -7.59 18.20 -19.21
C ASN A 57 -6.53 17.69 -18.22
N ALA A 58 -5.82 16.60 -18.55
CA ALA A 58 -4.87 15.95 -17.67
C ALA A 58 -3.70 16.88 -17.24
N GLN A 59 -3.47 17.96 -17.97
CA GLN A 59 -2.46 18.98 -17.65
C GLN A 59 -2.91 20.01 -16.59
N GLU A 60 -4.22 20.15 -16.32
CA GLU A 60 -4.79 21.07 -15.30
C GLU A 60 -5.23 20.31 -14.05
N ALA A 61 -4.58 19.19 -13.73
CA ALA A 61 -4.78 18.46 -12.47
C ALA A 61 -4.14 19.22 -11.30
N ASP A 62 -4.54 20.47 -11.10
CA ASP A 62 -4.12 21.34 -10.02
C ASP A 62 -4.94 20.99 -8.78
N ASN A 63 -4.61 19.82 -8.21
CA ASN A 63 -4.73 19.54 -6.79
C ASN A 63 -3.88 18.32 -6.46
N LEU A 64 -2.56 18.49 -6.59
CA LEU A 64 -1.59 17.52 -6.07
C LEU A 64 -1.88 17.22 -4.59
N GLU A 65 -2.26 18.23 -3.79
CA GLU A 65 -2.56 18.06 -2.37
C GLU A 65 -3.83 17.23 -2.10
N ASP A 66 -4.94 17.45 -2.83
CA ASP A 66 -6.14 16.64 -2.61
C ASP A 66 -5.96 15.21 -3.16
N ILE A 67 -5.25 15.04 -4.27
CA ILE A 67 -4.92 13.69 -4.78
C ILE A 67 -4.03 12.95 -3.78
N GLU A 68 -3.01 13.60 -3.21
CA GLU A 68 -2.15 13.04 -2.16
C GLU A 68 -2.93 12.72 -0.88
N LYS A 69 -3.86 13.58 -0.46
CA LYS A 69 -4.76 13.30 0.68
C LYS A 69 -5.64 12.09 0.41
N GLN A 70 -6.29 12.02 -0.75
CA GLN A 70 -7.13 10.87 -1.11
C GLN A 70 -6.30 9.58 -1.21
N PHE A 71 -5.08 9.70 -1.72
CA PHE A 71 -4.15 8.60 -1.81
C PHE A 71 -3.76 8.09 -0.41
N ALA A 72 -3.37 8.97 0.51
CA ALA A 72 -3.06 8.63 1.89
C ALA A 72 -4.24 7.95 2.61
N VAL A 73 -5.46 8.49 2.45
CA VAL A 73 -6.68 7.90 3.02
C VAL A 73 -6.88 6.46 2.55
N LYS A 74 -6.71 6.21 1.25
CA LYS A 74 -6.86 4.86 0.67
C LYS A 74 -5.78 3.89 1.16
N VAL A 75 -4.55 4.35 1.32
CA VAL A 75 -3.43 3.52 1.81
C VAL A 75 -3.65 3.13 3.28
N VAL A 76 -4.08 4.08 4.11
CA VAL A 76 -4.43 3.83 5.53
C VAL A 76 -5.62 2.89 5.63
N GLN A 77 -6.67 3.09 4.82
CA GLN A 77 -7.81 2.17 4.77
C GLN A 77 -7.41 0.74 4.40
N HIS A 78 -6.52 0.57 3.41
CA HIS A 78 -6.00 -0.74 3.03
C HIS A 78 -5.23 -1.40 4.18
N MET A 79 -4.34 -0.66 4.83
CA MET A 79 -3.57 -1.10 5.99
C MET A 79 -4.50 -1.59 7.12
N GLU A 80 -5.46 -0.76 7.54
CA GLU A 80 -6.40 -1.12 8.60
C GLU A 80 -7.27 -2.32 8.24
N THR A 81 -7.74 -2.38 6.99
CA THR A 81 -8.58 -3.49 6.52
C THR A 81 -7.81 -4.79 6.56
N TYR A 82 -6.57 -4.79 6.08
CA TYR A 82 -5.71 -5.96 6.13
C TYR A 82 -5.43 -6.41 7.57
N TRP A 83 -5.12 -5.46 8.46
CA TRP A 83 -4.91 -5.75 9.88
C TRP A 83 -6.14 -6.38 10.53
N LYS A 84 -7.33 -5.81 10.31
CA LYS A 84 -8.62 -6.35 10.81
C LYS A 84 -8.91 -7.76 10.29
N ILE A 85 -8.43 -8.11 9.10
CA ILE A 85 -8.55 -9.47 8.56
C ILE A 85 -7.65 -10.42 9.34
N LEU A 86 -6.38 -10.06 9.57
CA LEU A 86 -5.43 -10.87 10.33
C LEU A 86 -5.83 -11.08 11.79
N GLU A 87 -6.51 -10.11 12.41
CA GLU A 87 -7.06 -10.27 13.76
C GLU A 87 -8.24 -11.26 13.84
N LYS A 88 -8.93 -11.48 12.71
CA LYS A 88 -10.12 -12.34 12.64
C LYS A 88 -9.84 -13.73 12.08
N VAL A 89 -8.84 -13.85 11.20
CA VAL A 89 -8.52 -15.07 10.46
C VAL A 89 -7.00 -15.28 10.49
N LYS A 90 -6.56 -16.53 10.67
CA LYS A 90 -5.13 -16.87 10.61
C LYS A 90 -4.55 -16.56 9.24
N GLY A 91 -3.39 -15.89 9.21
CA GLY A 91 -2.70 -15.51 7.97
C GLY A 91 -2.40 -16.71 7.07
N SER A 92 -2.04 -17.85 7.65
CA SER A 92 -1.79 -19.12 6.94
C SER A 92 -2.97 -19.65 6.11
N THR A 93 -4.20 -19.27 6.46
CA THR A 93 -5.42 -19.67 5.75
C THR A 93 -5.94 -18.60 4.79
N LEU A 94 -5.38 -17.40 4.84
CA LEU A 94 -5.84 -16.25 4.08
C LEU A 94 -5.38 -16.33 2.62
N ARG A 95 -6.32 -16.11 1.70
CA ARG A 95 -6.04 -15.90 0.27
C ARG A 95 -6.29 -14.44 -0.07
N LEU A 96 -5.28 -13.76 -0.60
CA LEU A 96 -5.36 -12.34 -0.97
C LEU A 96 -5.89 -12.17 -2.39
N THR A 97 -5.49 -13.05 -3.30
CA THR A 97 -5.91 -13.05 -4.69
C THR A 97 -6.28 -14.48 -5.15
N LYS A 98 -6.93 -14.56 -6.31
CA LYS A 98 -7.24 -15.86 -6.94
C LYS A 98 -5.97 -16.59 -7.42
N ILE A 99 -4.89 -15.85 -7.69
CA ILE A 99 -3.65 -16.37 -8.29
C ILE A 99 -2.47 -16.36 -7.32
N ASP A 100 -2.72 -16.44 -6.00
CA ASP A 100 -1.66 -16.39 -4.99
C ASP A 100 -0.55 -17.44 -5.21
N ASP A 101 -0.92 -18.63 -5.67
CA ASP A 101 0.04 -19.70 -5.95
C ASP A 101 1.00 -19.31 -7.10
N GLU A 102 0.48 -18.67 -8.15
CA GLU A 102 1.29 -18.16 -9.27
C GLU A 102 2.25 -17.06 -8.80
N ILE A 103 1.75 -16.12 -8.00
CA ILE A 103 2.55 -15.00 -7.47
C ILE A 103 3.69 -15.52 -6.61
N TYR A 104 3.41 -16.49 -5.75
CA TYR A 104 4.40 -17.06 -4.84
C TYR A 104 5.51 -17.83 -5.59
N GLU A 105 5.15 -18.63 -6.58
CA GLU A 105 6.15 -19.36 -7.38
C GLU A 105 6.97 -18.42 -8.28
N HIS A 106 6.35 -17.38 -8.85
CA HIS A 106 7.08 -16.36 -9.58
C HIS A 106 8.04 -15.59 -8.68
N LEU A 107 7.64 -15.25 -7.44
CA LEU A 107 8.52 -14.58 -6.47
C LEU A 107 9.75 -15.44 -6.16
N LYS A 108 9.57 -16.75 -5.91
CA LYS A 108 10.71 -17.66 -5.67
C LYS A 108 11.65 -17.80 -6.86
N THR A 109 11.08 -17.78 -8.07
CA THR A 109 11.85 -17.92 -9.31
C THR A 109 12.66 -16.66 -9.59
N ASP A 110 12.02 -15.50 -9.49
CA ASP A 110 12.64 -14.22 -9.81
C ASP A 110 13.48 -13.66 -8.66
N PHE A 111 13.19 -14.01 -7.41
CA PHE A 111 13.89 -13.57 -6.19
C PHE A 111 14.17 -14.77 -5.25
N PRO A 112 15.05 -15.71 -5.65
CA PRO A 112 15.41 -16.85 -4.80
C PRO A 112 16.10 -16.45 -3.49
N GLU A 113 16.70 -15.27 -3.44
CA GLU A 113 17.34 -14.69 -2.25
C GLU A 113 16.35 -14.08 -1.25
N PHE A 114 15.08 -13.92 -1.62
CA PHE A 114 14.09 -13.26 -0.77
C PHE A 114 13.68 -14.15 0.40
N ASP A 115 14.02 -13.72 1.62
CA ASP A 115 13.57 -14.35 2.85
C ASP A 115 12.33 -13.62 3.42
N PRO A 116 11.15 -14.26 3.49
CA PRO A 116 9.93 -13.64 4.03
C PRO A 116 10.01 -13.37 5.55
N ALA A 117 10.91 -14.03 6.28
CA ALA A 117 11.10 -13.84 7.72
C ALA A 117 12.07 -12.70 8.07
N ALA A 118 12.91 -12.31 7.11
CA ALA A 118 13.85 -11.21 7.27
C ALA A 118 13.16 -9.85 7.23
N THR A 119 13.82 -8.85 7.81
CA THR A 119 13.42 -7.45 7.63
C THR A 119 13.83 -7.03 6.22
N ILE A 120 12.86 -6.49 5.47
CA ILE A 120 13.09 -6.03 4.10
C ILE A 120 14.04 -4.84 4.12
N ASN A 121 15.09 -4.92 3.31
CA ASN A 121 16.01 -3.82 3.10
C ASN A 121 15.45 -2.84 2.07
N GLU A 122 15.07 -1.65 2.53
CA GLU A 122 14.51 -0.59 1.69
C GLU A 122 15.48 -0.13 0.59
N ASP A 123 16.79 -0.10 0.88
CA ASP A 123 17.82 0.33 -0.06
C ASP A 123 17.95 -0.64 -1.25
N GLU A 124 17.83 -1.94 -0.99
CA GLU A 124 17.89 -2.97 -2.04
C GLU A 124 16.70 -2.86 -2.99
N MET A 125 15.50 -2.61 -2.46
CA MET A 125 14.31 -2.39 -3.29
C MET A 125 14.41 -1.09 -4.11
N LYS A 126 15.02 -0.05 -3.53
CA LYS A 126 15.19 1.26 -4.19
C LYS A 126 16.40 1.32 -5.13
N SER A 127 17.28 0.32 -5.10
CA SER A 127 18.42 0.19 -6.01
C SER A 127 17.99 0.12 -7.47
N LYS A 128 18.90 0.43 -8.40
CA LYS A 128 18.61 0.39 -9.85
C LYS A 128 18.18 -1.01 -10.30
N SER A 129 18.92 -2.03 -9.87
CA SER A 129 18.63 -3.43 -10.16
C SER A 129 17.31 -3.89 -9.53
N GLY A 130 17.04 -3.50 -8.28
CA GLY A 130 15.80 -3.80 -7.58
C GLY A 130 14.58 -3.23 -8.31
N LYS A 131 14.64 -1.94 -8.69
CA LYS A 131 13.56 -1.27 -9.43
C LYS A 131 13.27 -1.95 -10.77
N GLU A 132 14.30 -2.32 -11.53
CA GLU A 132 14.13 -2.99 -12.82
C GLU A 132 13.51 -4.38 -12.68
N ARG A 133 13.97 -5.18 -11.70
CA ARG A 133 13.42 -6.52 -11.41
C ARG A 133 11.97 -6.42 -10.96
N TRP A 134 11.66 -5.56 -10.00
CA TRP A 134 10.29 -5.36 -9.55
C TRP A 134 9.38 -4.82 -10.64
N ARG A 135 9.87 -3.95 -11.52
CA ARG A 135 9.09 -3.48 -12.68
C ARG A 135 8.74 -4.63 -13.61
N LYS A 136 9.70 -5.50 -13.94
CA LYS A 136 9.47 -6.69 -14.76
C LYS A 136 8.45 -7.63 -14.11
N PHE A 137 8.58 -7.85 -12.79
CA PHE A 137 7.65 -8.66 -12.01
C PHE A 137 6.22 -8.08 -12.08
N MET A 138 6.05 -6.78 -11.85
CA MET A 138 4.73 -6.12 -11.88
C MET A 138 4.07 -6.15 -13.26
N MET A 139 4.85 -5.99 -14.35
CA MET A 139 4.31 -6.01 -15.71
C MET A 139 3.67 -7.35 -16.09
N ALA A 140 4.08 -8.46 -15.46
CA ALA A 140 3.45 -9.76 -15.68
C ALA A 140 1.98 -9.82 -15.20
N TYR A 141 1.59 -8.90 -14.29
CA TYR A 141 0.28 -8.90 -13.64
C TYR A 141 -0.63 -7.74 -14.06
N GLU A 142 -0.18 -6.85 -14.96
CA GLU A 142 -0.94 -5.68 -15.43
C GLU A 142 -2.36 -6.03 -15.91
N LYS A 143 -2.52 -7.18 -16.56
CA LYS A 143 -3.83 -7.65 -17.09
C LYS A 143 -4.54 -8.64 -16.18
N LYS A 144 -3.90 -9.08 -15.10
CA LYS A 144 -4.41 -10.14 -14.21
C LYS A 144 -4.96 -9.57 -12.91
N ILE A 145 -4.37 -8.46 -12.43
CA ILE A 145 -4.68 -7.85 -11.15
C ILE A 145 -5.05 -6.39 -11.38
N ASP A 146 -6.27 -6.03 -10.96
CA ASP A 146 -6.73 -4.66 -11.00
C ASP A 146 -5.95 -3.81 -9.99
N ASP A 147 -5.63 -2.57 -10.39
CA ASP A 147 -4.87 -1.61 -9.58
C ASP A 147 -3.52 -2.16 -9.05
N TYR A 148 -2.84 -2.99 -9.85
CA TYR A 148 -1.56 -3.62 -9.51
C TYR A 148 -0.47 -2.61 -9.07
N ASN A 149 -0.55 -1.38 -9.58
CA ASN A 149 0.37 -0.26 -9.33
C ASN A 149 -0.08 0.66 -8.19
N PHE A 150 -1.23 0.43 -7.56
CA PHE A 150 -1.72 1.26 -6.46
C PHE A 150 -0.80 1.14 -5.24
N GLY A 151 -0.37 2.24 -4.65
CA GLY A 151 0.56 2.18 -3.53
C GLY A 151 -0.11 1.76 -2.21
N THR A 152 0.62 0.98 -1.43
CA THR A 152 0.16 0.32 -0.19
C THR A 152 1.27 0.40 0.86
N MET A 153 0.90 0.19 2.12
CA MET A 153 1.85 0.08 3.24
C MET A 153 2.14 -1.39 3.55
N VAL A 154 3.41 -1.77 3.47
CA VAL A 154 3.92 -3.10 3.81
C VAL A 154 4.73 -3.01 5.09
N ARG A 155 4.64 -4.00 5.97
CA ARG A 155 5.50 -4.05 7.16
C ARG A 155 6.93 -4.44 6.75
N ALA A 156 7.93 -3.74 7.27
CA ALA A 156 9.34 -4.04 7.02
C ALA A 156 9.69 -5.46 7.50
N SER A 157 9.17 -5.86 8.66
CA SER A 157 9.32 -7.20 9.22
C SER A 157 7.96 -7.79 9.59
N PRO A 158 7.75 -9.11 9.44
CA PRO A 158 6.51 -9.75 9.90
C PRO A 158 6.36 -9.76 11.44
N LYS A 159 7.46 -9.55 12.18
CA LYS A 159 7.52 -9.65 13.64
C LYS A 159 6.98 -8.44 14.38
N PHE A 160 6.87 -7.31 13.69
CA PHE A 160 6.44 -6.06 14.31
C PHE A 160 5.07 -5.61 13.81
N GLU A 161 4.47 -4.68 14.56
CA GLU A 161 3.23 -4.01 14.20
C GLU A 161 3.49 -2.87 13.20
N TYR A 162 2.44 -2.15 12.81
CA TYR A 162 2.60 -0.95 11.99
C TYR A 162 3.22 0.18 12.83
N GLY A 163 4.55 0.33 12.74
CA GLY A 163 5.31 1.42 13.36
C GLY A 163 5.83 2.43 12.34
N GLN A 164 6.11 3.67 12.77
CA GLN A 164 6.57 4.75 11.90
C GLN A 164 7.82 4.38 11.08
N ASN A 165 8.77 3.68 11.70
CA ASN A 165 10.03 3.29 11.06
C ASN A 165 10.01 1.84 10.54
N GLU A 166 8.86 1.17 10.62
CA GLU A 166 8.72 -0.27 10.34
C GLU A 166 7.73 -0.54 9.20
N VAL A 167 7.41 0.51 8.44
CA VAL A 167 6.51 0.46 7.29
C VAL A 167 7.27 0.94 6.06
N ILE A 168 7.07 0.24 4.96
CA ILE A 168 7.62 0.58 3.66
C ILE A 168 6.47 0.81 2.71
N PHE A 169 6.55 1.89 1.94
CA PHE A 169 5.61 2.17 0.88
C PHE A 169 5.95 1.36 -0.39
N ALA A 170 5.00 0.55 -0.85
CA ALA A 170 5.19 -0.33 -2.00
C ALA A 170 3.89 -0.46 -2.82
N PRO A 171 3.96 -0.63 -4.15
CA PRO A 171 2.80 -0.99 -4.97
C PRO A 171 2.11 -2.26 -4.47
N ARG A 172 0.80 -2.37 -4.75
CA ARG A 172 -0.07 -3.46 -4.34
C ARG A 172 0.46 -4.83 -4.75
N MET A 173 1.10 -4.94 -5.92
CA MET A 173 1.75 -6.19 -6.33
C MET A 173 2.93 -6.60 -5.46
N GLN A 174 3.74 -5.64 -5.04
CA GLN A 174 4.84 -5.91 -4.11
C GLN A 174 4.28 -6.35 -2.76
N PHE A 175 3.23 -5.68 -2.27
CA PHE A 175 2.50 -6.09 -1.07
C PHE A 175 1.99 -7.53 -1.18
N TYR A 176 1.33 -7.91 -2.28
CA TYR A 176 0.86 -9.28 -2.47
C TYR A 176 2.00 -10.28 -2.47
N ALA A 177 3.07 -10.05 -3.23
CA ALA A 177 4.19 -10.98 -3.27
C ALA A 177 4.79 -11.23 -1.88
N ILE A 178 5.05 -10.15 -1.13
CA ILE A 178 5.65 -10.20 0.21
C ILE A 178 4.69 -10.86 1.21
N GLU A 179 3.44 -10.40 1.28
CA GLU A 179 2.49 -10.89 2.29
C GLU A 179 1.99 -12.31 2.00
N ILE A 180 1.86 -12.71 0.73
CA ILE A 180 1.58 -14.11 0.39
C ILE A 180 2.71 -15.01 0.89
N ALA A 181 3.96 -14.63 0.66
CA ALA A 181 5.11 -15.41 1.14
C ALA A 181 5.13 -15.52 2.67
N ARG A 182 4.81 -14.43 3.39
CA ARG A 182 4.70 -14.42 4.85
C ARG A 182 3.56 -15.29 5.37
N ASN A 183 2.40 -15.20 4.74
CA ASN A 183 1.22 -16.00 5.08
C ASN A 183 1.47 -17.49 4.87
N ARG A 184 2.10 -17.87 3.75
CA ARG A 184 2.47 -19.28 3.48
C ARG A 184 3.44 -19.85 4.50
N ASN A 185 4.33 -19.02 5.03
CA ASN A 185 5.29 -19.40 6.05
C ASN A 185 4.71 -19.29 7.48
N GLY A 186 3.43 -18.91 7.65
CA GLY A 186 2.77 -18.77 8.95
C GLY A 186 3.31 -17.62 9.82
N LEU A 187 4.08 -16.71 9.23
CA LEU A 187 4.80 -15.66 9.97
C LEU A 187 3.87 -14.57 10.51
N ASN A 188 2.60 -14.54 10.06
CA ASN A 188 1.59 -13.58 10.47
C ASN A 188 0.58 -14.15 11.48
N ASP A 189 0.69 -15.44 11.85
CA ASP A 189 -0.32 -16.11 12.69
C ASP A 189 -0.31 -15.59 14.13
N TRP A 190 0.81 -15.04 14.61
CA TRP A 190 0.93 -14.42 15.93
C TRP A 190 -0.04 -13.25 16.12
N ILE A 191 -0.42 -12.53 15.05
CA ILE A 191 -1.36 -11.40 15.11
C ILE A 191 -2.75 -11.91 15.51
N TYR A 192 -3.18 -12.99 14.86
CA TYR A 192 -4.43 -13.66 15.19
C TYR A 192 -4.41 -14.15 16.65
N GLU A 193 -3.34 -14.85 17.05
CA GLU A 193 -3.21 -15.40 18.40
C GLU A 193 -3.25 -14.32 19.48
N LYS A 194 -2.51 -13.23 19.30
CA LYS A 194 -2.53 -12.07 20.19
C LYS A 194 -3.92 -11.44 20.27
N ALA A 195 -4.60 -11.28 19.14
CA ALA A 195 -5.93 -10.70 19.09
C ALA A 195 -7.01 -11.58 19.75
N GLN A 196 -6.92 -12.91 19.62
CA GLN A 196 -7.83 -13.83 20.30
C GLN A 196 -7.56 -13.87 21.81
N ALA A 197 -6.29 -13.88 22.23
CA ALA A 197 -5.91 -13.84 23.64
C ALA A 197 -6.40 -12.57 24.36
N ALA A 198 -6.33 -11.42 23.68
CA ALA A 198 -6.82 -10.14 24.19
C ALA A 198 -8.36 -10.08 24.30
N LYS A 199 -9.10 -10.87 23.50
CA LYS A 199 -10.57 -10.95 23.59
C LYS A 199 -11.04 -11.90 24.68
N SER A 200 -10.23 -12.90 25.02
CA SER A 200 -10.54 -13.87 26.07
C SER A 200 -10.14 -13.42 27.48
N SER A 201 -9.42 -12.29 27.59
CA SER A 201 -9.02 -11.67 28.86
C SER A 201 -9.99 -10.56 29.25
#